data_AF-A0A5C7MM97-F1
#
_entry.id   AF-A0A5C7MM97-F1
#
_cell.length_a   1.000
_cell.length_b   1.000
_cell.length_c   1.000
_cell.angle_alpha   90.00
_cell.angle_beta   90.00
_cell.angle_gamma   90.00
#
_symmetry.space_group_name_H-M   'P 1'
#
loop_
_entity.id
_entity.type
_entity.pdbx_description
1 polymer ?
#
loop_
_entity_poly.entity_id
_entity_poly.type
_entity_poly.pdbx_seq_one_letter_code
_entity_poly.pdbx_strand_id
1 'polypeptide(L)'
;MPIDPTGLLALTLQTDAPRNSQNAVYSGTGALHFQSNPITSSKVFQDNGVTAFARGKTSVYRAKDPASAVNVANTFGKEVSVDGTETADPVPALTLSRCILLANPKQFYCVAPAGDYAIEARGPELKDVHEQVAAQYILLTAKP
;
A
#
# COMPACT_ATOMS: atom_id res chain seq x y z
N MET A 1 11.31 -13.35 -20.10
CA MET A 1 10.64 -13.32 -18.78
C MET A 1 9.54 -12.28 -18.85
N PRO A 2 8.28 -12.57 -18.44
CA PRO A 2 7.20 -11.58 -18.48
C PRO A 2 7.52 -10.41 -17.53
N ILE A 3 7.10 -9.20 -17.93
CA ILE A 3 7.30 -7.98 -17.13
C ILE A 3 6.47 -7.99 -15.84
N ASP A 4 5.30 -8.64 -15.88
CA ASP A 4 4.43 -8.87 -14.72
C ASP A 4 4.01 -10.34 -14.66
N PRO A 5 4.81 -11.22 -14.04
CA PRO A 5 4.44 -12.62 -13.86
C PRO A 5 3.25 -12.81 -12.90
N THR A 6 2.84 -11.77 -12.17
CA THR A 6 1.82 -11.86 -11.11
C THR A 6 0.44 -11.38 -11.56
N GLY A 7 0.38 -10.60 -12.65
CA GLY A 7 -0.80 -9.84 -13.05
C GLY A 7 -1.15 -8.68 -12.10
N LEU A 8 -0.35 -8.43 -11.06
CA LEU A 8 -0.63 -7.43 -10.04
C LEU A 8 -0.40 -6.01 -10.55
N LEU A 9 0.53 -5.83 -11.50
CA LEU A 9 0.83 -4.51 -12.05
C LEU A 9 -0.38 -3.98 -12.83
N ALA A 10 -1.06 -4.84 -13.59
CA ALA A 10 -2.29 -4.49 -14.31
C ALA A 10 -3.43 -4.03 -13.38
N LEU A 11 -3.37 -4.39 -12.10
CA LEU A 11 -4.35 -4.04 -11.07
C LEU A 11 -3.88 -2.90 -10.17
N THR A 12 -2.76 -2.26 -10.50
CA THR A 12 -2.17 -1.18 -9.70
C THR A 12 -2.39 0.16 -10.40
N LEU A 13 -2.74 1.21 -9.66
CA LEU A 13 -2.85 2.55 -10.20
C LEU A 13 -1.46 3.02 -10.66
N GLN A 14 -1.30 3.28 -11.95
CA GLN A 14 -0.02 3.66 -12.54
C GLN A 14 0.26 5.16 -12.37
N THR A 15 1.53 5.53 -12.39
CA THR A 15 1.95 6.95 -12.52
C THR A 15 2.35 7.25 -13.96
N ASP A 16 2.01 8.44 -14.45
CA ASP A 16 2.36 8.89 -15.81
C ASP A 16 3.84 9.31 -15.95
N ALA A 17 4.50 9.59 -14.83
CA ALA A 17 5.90 9.98 -14.77
C ALA A 17 6.70 9.03 -13.83
N PRO A 18 6.85 7.75 -14.20
CA PRO A 18 7.51 6.77 -13.34
C PRO A 18 8.98 7.12 -13.16
N ARG A 19 9.43 7.14 -11.90
CA ARG A 19 10.86 7.11 -11.59
C ARG A 19 11.39 5.68 -11.65
N ASN A 20 12.71 5.53 -11.55
CA ASN A 20 13.34 4.23 -11.35
C ASN A 20 12.61 3.49 -10.22
N SER A 21 12.16 2.27 -10.45
CA SER A 21 11.37 1.41 -9.54
C SER A 21 9.87 1.73 -9.34
N GLN A 22 9.24 2.44 -10.26
CA GLN A 22 7.79 2.59 -10.34
C GLN A 22 7.22 1.98 -11.62
N ASN A 23 5.91 1.75 -11.62
CA ASN A 23 5.19 0.94 -12.60
C ASN A 23 5.85 -0.44 -12.79
N ALA A 24 6.16 -1.10 -11.67
CA ALA A 24 6.89 -2.36 -11.63
C ALA A 24 6.35 -3.31 -10.56
N VAL A 25 6.64 -4.61 -10.73
CA VAL A 25 6.33 -5.69 -9.79
C VAL A 25 7.61 -6.27 -9.21
N TYR A 26 7.53 -6.62 -7.93
CA TYR A 26 8.61 -7.19 -7.12
C TYR A 26 8.07 -8.39 -6.33
N SER A 27 9.00 -9.24 -5.88
CA SER A 27 8.69 -10.24 -4.86
C SER A 27 8.43 -9.57 -3.50
N GLY A 28 7.84 -10.32 -2.56
CA GLY A 28 7.70 -9.86 -1.17
C GLY A 28 9.03 -9.44 -0.54
N THR A 29 10.13 -10.17 -0.81
CA THR A 29 11.48 -9.77 -0.37
C THR A 29 11.95 -8.48 -1.06
N GLY A 30 11.68 -8.33 -2.35
CA GLY A 30 12.00 -7.11 -3.09
C GLY A 30 11.26 -5.87 -2.54
N ALA A 31 10.05 -6.08 -2.00
CA ALA A 31 9.27 -5.03 -1.36
C ALA A 31 9.94 -4.43 -0.12
N LEU A 32 10.84 -5.18 0.54
CA LEU A 32 11.56 -4.74 1.73
C LEU A 32 12.49 -3.55 1.47
N HIS A 33 12.96 -3.37 0.23
CA HIS A 33 13.77 -2.20 -0.16
C HIS A 33 12.99 -0.87 -0.06
N PHE A 34 11.66 -0.91 0.04
CA PHE A 34 10.80 0.26 0.09
C PHE A 34 10.18 0.51 1.48
N GLN A 35 10.50 -0.34 2.47
CA GLN A 35 9.94 -0.23 3.83
C GLN A 35 10.81 0.68 4.70
N SER A 36 10.18 1.45 5.58
CA SER A 36 10.87 2.27 6.58
C SER A 36 11.60 1.41 7.61
N ASN A 37 11.00 0.29 8.02
CA ASN A 37 11.62 -0.69 8.89
C ASN A 37 11.60 -2.11 8.25
N PRO A 38 12.62 -2.46 7.44
CA PRO A 38 12.65 -3.74 6.73
C PRO A 38 12.74 -4.95 7.66
N ILE A 39 13.24 -4.81 8.89
CA ILE A 39 13.31 -5.91 9.86
C ILE A 39 11.90 -6.28 10.33
N THR A 40 11.14 -5.28 10.79
CA THR A 40 9.74 -5.47 11.20
C THR A 40 8.89 -5.93 10.02
N SER A 41 9.02 -5.26 8.87
CA SER A 41 8.27 -5.60 7.66
C SER A 41 8.57 -7.01 7.14
N SER A 42 9.81 -7.49 7.25
CA SER A 42 10.16 -8.87 6.86
C SER A 42 9.36 -9.90 7.65
N LYS A 43 9.26 -9.72 8.97
CA LYS A 43 8.44 -10.60 9.82
C LYS A 43 6.96 -10.51 9.47
N VAL A 44 6.45 -9.30 9.28
CA VAL A 44 5.05 -9.07 8.87
C VAL A 44 4.75 -9.76 7.54
N PHE A 45 5.65 -9.65 6.56
CA PHE A 45 5.48 -10.28 5.25
C PHE A 45 5.50 -11.79 5.34
N GLN A 46 6.40 -12.36 6.15
CA GLN A 46 6.46 -13.80 6.39
C GLN A 46 5.19 -14.32 7.04
N ASP A 47 4.75 -13.70 8.15
CA ASP A 47 3.60 -14.15 8.93
C ASP A 47 2.27 -14.04 8.13
N ASN A 48 2.18 -13.04 7.25
CA ASN A 48 1.00 -12.74 6.42
C ASN A 48 1.10 -13.26 4.97
N GLY A 49 2.17 -13.98 4.64
CA GLY A 49 2.38 -14.58 3.31
C GLY A 49 2.36 -13.56 2.17
N VAL A 50 3.08 -12.46 2.32
CA VAL A 50 3.21 -11.45 1.26
C VAL A 50 4.17 -11.95 0.18
N THR A 51 3.64 -12.29 -1.00
CA THR A 51 4.44 -12.89 -2.08
C THR A 51 4.76 -11.93 -3.22
N ALA A 52 3.93 -10.91 -3.43
CA ALA A 52 4.07 -9.96 -4.52
C ALA A 52 3.80 -8.52 -4.05
N PHE A 53 4.53 -7.60 -4.66
CA PHE A 53 4.40 -6.17 -4.43
C PHE A 53 4.43 -5.44 -5.76
N ALA A 54 3.43 -4.62 -6.04
CA ALA A 54 3.42 -3.73 -7.19
C ALA A 54 3.54 -2.29 -6.71
N ARG A 55 4.35 -1.51 -7.43
CA ARG A 55 4.59 -0.10 -7.11
C ARG A 55 4.29 0.75 -8.33
N GLY A 56 3.23 1.54 -8.27
CA GLY A 56 2.83 2.55 -9.26
C GLY A 56 2.72 3.93 -8.62
N LYS A 57 1.59 4.61 -8.88
CA LYS A 57 1.14 5.78 -8.11
C LYS A 57 0.75 5.37 -6.68
N THR A 58 0.14 4.20 -6.55
CA THR A 58 -0.09 3.49 -5.28
C THR A 58 0.84 2.27 -5.17
N SER A 59 0.99 1.79 -3.95
CA SER A 59 1.70 0.57 -3.59
C SER A 59 0.67 -0.51 -3.24
N VAL A 60 0.80 -1.70 -3.81
CA VAL A 60 -0.11 -2.84 -3.57
C VAL A 60 0.69 -4.08 -3.15
N TYR A 61 0.32 -4.66 -2.02
CA TYR A 61 0.91 -5.88 -1.47
C TYR A 61 -0.11 -7.00 -1.55
N ARG A 62 0.24 -8.14 -2.17
CA ARG A 62 -0.60 -9.33 -2.15
C ARG A 62 -0.23 -10.21 -0.97
N ALA A 63 -1.16 -10.37 -0.03
CA ALA A 63 -1.07 -11.27 1.11
C ALA A 63 -1.69 -12.63 0.81
N LYS A 64 -1.58 -13.59 1.73
CA LYS A 64 -2.12 -14.95 1.55
C LYS A 64 -3.66 -15.03 1.63
N ASP A 65 -4.29 -14.11 2.34
CA ASP A 65 -5.74 -14.07 2.57
C ASP A 65 -6.20 -12.66 3.03
N PRO A 66 -7.52 -12.38 3.08
CA PRO A 66 -8.01 -11.07 3.47
C PRO A 66 -7.67 -10.63 4.91
N ALA A 67 -7.63 -11.56 5.86
CA ALA A 67 -7.25 -11.23 7.24
C ALA A 67 -5.78 -10.78 7.33
N SER A 68 -4.94 -11.41 6.51
CA SER A 68 -3.52 -11.09 6.38
C SER A 68 -3.31 -9.72 5.74
N ALA A 69 -4.10 -9.36 4.73
CA ALA A 69 -4.09 -8.02 4.14
C ALA A 69 -4.49 -6.92 5.15
N VAL A 70 -5.53 -7.18 5.95
CA VAL A 70 -5.92 -6.30 7.06
C VAL A 70 -4.78 -6.12 8.06
N ASN A 71 -4.09 -7.21 8.41
CA ASN A 71 -2.97 -7.16 9.35
C ASN A 71 -1.77 -6.38 8.79
N VAL A 72 -1.44 -6.55 7.51
CA VAL A 72 -0.38 -5.78 6.83
C VAL A 72 -0.72 -4.28 6.85
N ALA A 73 -1.92 -3.89 6.40
CA ALA A 73 -2.34 -2.49 6.39
C ALA A 73 -2.33 -1.87 7.80
N ASN A 74 -2.87 -2.58 8.79
CA ASN A 74 -2.85 -2.14 10.18
C ASN A 74 -1.44 -1.97 10.73
N THR A 75 -0.53 -2.89 10.39
CA THR A 75 0.86 -2.82 10.86
C THR A 75 1.59 -1.63 10.26
N PHE A 76 1.44 -1.38 8.96
CA PHE A 76 2.00 -0.20 8.31
C PHE A 76 1.47 1.10 8.91
N GLY A 77 0.16 1.19 9.11
CA GLY A 77 -0.45 2.35 9.76
C GLY A 77 0.10 2.58 11.17
N LYS A 78 0.34 1.52 11.95
CA LYS A 78 0.97 1.62 13.28
C LYS A 78 2.46 2.00 13.19
N GLU A 79 3.20 1.45 12.23
CA GLU A 79 4.63 1.70 12.05
C GLU A 79 4.91 3.19 11.83
N VAL A 80 4.07 3.86 11.05
CA VAL A 80 4.22 5.30 10.77
C VAL A 80 3.52 6.21 11.78
N SER A 81 2.73 5.66 12.71
CA SER A 81 2.11 6.39 13.81
C SER A 81 3.12 6.59 14.95
N VAL A 82 4.05 7.53 14.77
CA VAL A 82 5.08 7.89 15.76
C VAL A 82 4.84 9.29 16.31
N ASP A 83 5.61 9.68 17.34
CA ASP A 83 5.54 11.02 17.92
C ASP A 83 5.68 12.11 16.83
N GLY A 84 4.77 13.08 16.86
CA GLY A 84 4.71 14.17 15.88
C GLY A 84 3.86 13.89 14.64
N THR A 85 3.30 12.68 14.49
CA THR A 85 2.29 12.41 13.45
C THR A 85 0.87 12.70 13.93
N GLU A 86 -0.01 13.11 13.01
CA GLU A 86 -1.41 13.40 13.32
C GLU A 86 -2.33 12.43 12.58
N THR A 87 -3.41 11.98 13.22
CA THR A 87 -4.44 11.21 12.52
C THR A 87 -5.19 12.10 11.53
N ALA A 88 -5.47 11.58 10.34
CA ALA A 88 -6.31 12.24 9.34
C ALA A 88 -7.60 11.42 9.11
N ASP A 89 -8.59 12.06 8.50
CA ASP A 89 -9.84 11.37 8.18
C ASP A 89 -9.59 10.13 7.32
N PRO A 90 -10.24 8.99 7.65
CA PRO A 90 -10.14 7.78 6.83
C PRO A 90 -10.74 8.03 5.45
N VAL A 91 -10.39 7.17 4.50
CA VAL A 91 -10.94 7.21 3.15
C VAL A 91 -12.45 6.94 3.22
N PRO A 92 -13.31 7.80 2.63
CA PRO A 92 -14.75 7.60 2.64
C PRO A 92 -15.16 6.21 2.14
N ALA A 93 -16.17 5.61 2.79
CA ALA A 93 -16.67 4.25 2.54
C ALA A 93 -15.67 3.09 2.75
N LEU A 94 -14.39 3.36 3.05
CA LEU A 94 -13.40 2.34 3.41
C LEU A 94 -13.08 2.43 4.90
N THR A 95 -13.97 1.87 5.73
CA THR A 95 -13.90 1.98 7.20
C THR A 95 -12.67 1.32 7.83
N LEU A 96 -12.02 0.39 7.11
CA LEU A 96 -10.75 -0.23 7.53
C LEU A 96 -9.51 0.55 7.05
N SER A 97 -9.70 1.69 6.38
CA SER A 97 -8.57 2.55 6.02
C SER A 97 -8.08 3.33 7.24
N ARG A 98 -6.79 3.67 7.21
CA ARG A 98 -6.15 4.57 8.17
C ARG A 98 -5.33 5.60 7.42
N CYS A 99 -5.54 6.86 7.76
CA CYS A 99 -4.81 7.99 7.19
C CYS A 99 -4.09 8.77 8.30
N ILE A 100 -2.86 9.18 8.01
CA ILE A 100 -1.96 9.84 8.95
C ILE A 100 -1.26 10.98 8.20
N LEU A 101 -1.16 12.14 8.82
CA LEU A 101 -0.29 13.23 8.39
C LEU A 101 1.09 13.01 9.02
N LEU A 102 2.06 12.64 8.19
CA LEU A 102 3.45 12.47 8.60
C LEU A 102 4.10 13.83 8.85
N ALA A 103 5.08 13.88 9.75
CA ALA A 103 5.80 15.13 10.07
C ALA A 103 6.99 15.40 9.13
N ASN A 104 7.68 14.36 8.67
CA ASN A 104 8.92 14.50 7.89
C ASN A 104 9.09 13.40 6.81
N PRO A 105 8.95 13.74 5.51
CA PRO A 105 8.40 15.00 5.01
C PRO A 105 6.92 15.11 5.38
N LYS A 106 6.41 16.35 5.47
CA LYS A 106 4.99 16.59 5.73
C LYS A 106 4.13 16.13 4.55
N GLN A 107 3.45 15.00 4.70
CA GLN A 107 2.58 14.42 3.67
C GLN A 107 1.54 13.49 4.30
N PHE A 108 0.41 13.32 3.64
CA PHE A 108 -0.58 12.32 4.00
C PHE A 108 -0.12 10.95 3.56
N TYR A 109 -0.38 9.98 4.43
CA TYR A 109 -0.12 8.56 4.25
C TYR A 109 -1.42 7.82 4.54
N CYS A 110 -1.92 7.05 3.59
CA CYS A 110 -3.11 6.23 3.80
C CYS A 110 -2.84 4.78 3.44
N VAL A 111 -3.38 3.89 4.27
CA VAL A 111 -3.40 2.44 4.03
C VAL A 111 -4.82 1.93 4.10
N ALA A 112 -5.12 0.90 3.31
CA ALA A 112 -6.41 0.22 3.35
C ALA A 112 -6.28 -1.24 2.87
N PRO A 113 -7.02 -2.19 3.45
CA PRO A 113 -7.16 -3.53 2.88
C PRO A 113 -8.22 -3.56 1.75
N ALA A 114 -8.04 -4.45 0.78
CA ALA A 114 -8.98 -4.75 -0.30
C ALA A 114 -8.85 -6.23 -0.70
N GLY A 115 -9.78 -7.10 -0.29
CA GLY A 115 -9.62 -8.55 -0.52
C GLY A 115 -8.31 -9.07 0.09
N ASP A 116 -7.53 -9.85 -0.66
CA ASP A 116 -6.19 -10.33 -0.29
C ASP A 116 -5.06 -9.30 -0.49
N TYR A 117 -5.39 -8.01 -0.68
CA TYR A 117 -4.42 -6.95 -0.93
C TYR A 117 -4.38 -5.88 0.16
N ALA A 118 -3.18 -5.37 0.47
CA ALA A 118 -3.00 -4.14 1.22
C ALA A 118 -2.57 -3.01 0.27
N ILE A 119 -3.21 -1.86 0.40
CA ILE A 119 -2.98 -0.65 -0.39
C ILE A 119 -2.22 0.34 0.47
N GLU A 120 -1.26 1.04 -0.13
CA GLU A 120 -0.59 2.21 0.43
C GLU A 120 -0.58 3.34 -0.61
N ALA A 121 -0.90 4.56 -0.18
CA ALA A 121 -0.79 5.78 -0.98
C ALA A 121 -0.24 6.92 -0.13
N ARG A 122 0.49 7.85 -0.76
CA ARG A 122 1.09 9.00 -0.09
C ARG A 122 1.01 10.23 -0.99
N GLY A 123 0.84 11.42 -0.40
CA GLY A 123 0.73 12.66 -1.16
C GLY A 123 0.56 13.91 -0.31
N PRO A 124 0.71 15.11 -0.91
CA PRO A 124 0.65 16.37 -0.18
C PRO A 124 -0.77 16.77 0.24
N GLU A 125 -1.81 16.27 -0.44
CA GLU A 125 -3.21 16.64 -0.20
C GLU A 125 -4.04 15.40 0.16
N LEU A 126 -4.76 15.47 1.30
CA LEU A 126 -5.55 14.35 1.80
C LEU A 126 -6.58 13.86 0.78
N LYS A 127 -7.24 14.79 0.08
CA LYS A 127 -8.25 14.49 -0.93
C LYS A 127 -7.69 13.66 -2.09
N ASP A 128 -6.54 14.04 -2.65
CA ASP A 128 -5.90 13.27 -3.73
C ASP A 128 -5.47 11.88 -3.22
N VAL A 129 -4.95 11.77 -1.99
CA VAL A 129 -4.61 10.46 -1.40
C VAL A 129 -5.86 9.59 -1.19
N HIS A 130 -6.99 10.17 -0.75
CA HIS A 130 -8.26 9.47 -0.65
C HIS A 130 -8.72 8.94 -2.01
N GLU A 131 -8.69 9.78 -3.04
CA GLU A 131 -9.06 9.40 -4.41
C GLU A 131 -8.17 8.27 -4.95
N GLN A 132 -6.85 8.33 -4.69
CA GLN A 132 -5.92 7.27 -5.07
C GLN A 132 -6.23 5.94 -4.39
N VAL A 133 -6.48 5.92 -3.07
CA VAL A 133 -6.79 4.68 -2.35
C VAL A 133 -8.15 4.12 -2.80
N ALA A 134 -9.16 4.97 -2.99
CA ALA A 134 -10.47 4.56 -3.48
C ALA A 134 -10.38 3.96 -4.89
N ALA A 135 -9.67 4.62 -5.81
CA ALA A 135 -9.45 4.11 -7.17
C ALA A 135 -8.71 2.78 -7.16
N GLN A 136 -7.67 2.66 -6.32
CA GLN A 136 -6.92 1.41 -6.17
C GLN A 136 -7.79 0.30 -5.58
N TYR A 137 -8.66 0.59 -4.62
CA TYR A 137 -9.61 -0.37 -4.06
C TYR A 137 -10.56 -0.89 -5.14
N ILE A 138 -11.09 0.00 -5.98
CA ILE A 138 -11.95 -0.38 -7.12
C ILE A 138 -11.21 -1.29 -8.09
N LEU A 139 -9.97 -0.97 -8.48
CA LEU A 139 -9.18 -1.84 -9.38
C LEU A 139 -8.98 -3.27 -8.83
N LEU A 140 -8.82 -3.41 -7.51
CA LEU A 140 -8.58 -4.71 -6.88
C LEU A 140 -9.86 -5.51 -6.64
N THR A 141 -11.00 -4.83 -6.48
CA THR A 141 -12.29 -5.45 -6.16
C THR A 141 -13.23 -5.60 -7.36
N ALA A 142 -12.98 -4.87 -8.45
CA ALA A 142 -13.71 -4.99 -9.71
C ALA A 142 -13.27 -6.20 -10.55
N LYS A 143 -12.43 -7.09 -10.01
CA LYS A 143 -12.07 -8.36 -10.65
C LYS A 143 -13.34 -9.20 -10.89
N PRO A 144 -13.60 -9.67 -12.12
CA PRO A 144 -14.67 -10.62 -12.39
C PRO A 144 -14.40 -11.99 -11.75
#